data_AF-A0A2E9TFJ8-F1
#
_entry.id   AF-A0A2E9TFJ8-F1
#
_cell.length_a   1.000
_cell.length_b   1.000
_cell.length_c   1.000
_cell.angle_alpha   90.00
_cell.angle_beta   90.00
_cell.angle_gamma   90.00
#
_symmetry.space_group_name_H-M   'P 1'
#
loop_
_entity.id
_entity.type
_entity.pdbx_description
1 polymer ?
#
loop_
_entity_poly.entity_id
_entity_poly.type
_entity_poly.pdbx_seq_one_letter_code
_entity_poly.pdbx_strand_id
1 'polypeptide(L)' 'MKYPVQFHNRCERCGRPRGYIRFVGMCRICFRSLALRGELPGIRKASL' A
#
# COMPACT_ATOMS: atom_id res chain seq x y z
N MET A 1 -6.33 7.16 -19.39
CA MET A 1 -5.25 6.39 -20.04
C MET A 1 -5.85 5.69 -21.23
N LYS A 2 -5.28 5.91 -22.43
CA LYS A 2 -5.85 5.39 -23.69
C LYS A 2 -5.56 3.89 -23.88
N TYR A 3 -4.50 3.40 -23.23
CA TYR A 3 -4.08 2.00 -23.32
C TYR A 3 -3.96 1.38 -21.92
N PRO A 4 -4.32 0.09 -21.75
CA PRO A 4 -4.28 -0.60 -20.45
C PRO A 4 -2.86 -0.66 -19.86
N VAL A 5 -1.83 -0.67 -20.71
CA VAL A 5 -0.41 -0.68 -20.29
C VAL A 5 0.03 0.60 -19.58
N GLN A 6 -0.73 1.70 -19.73
CA GLN A 6 -0.39 2.97 -19.09
C GLN A 6 -0.86 3.02 -17.63
N PHE A 7 -1.76 2.14 -17.20
CA PHE A 7 -2.28 2.17 -15.84
C PHE A 7 -1.19 1.76 -14.84
N HIS A 8 -0.95 2.65 -13.88
CA HIS A 8 0.03 2.45 -12.82
C HIS A 8 -0.66 2.45 -11.47
N ASN A 9 -0.31 1.48 -10.64
CA ASN A 9 -0.84 1.39 -9.29
C ASN A 9 -0.32 2.58 -8.45
N ARG A 10 -1.27 3.31 -7.86
CA ARG A 10 -1.02 4.41 -6.94
C ARG A 10 -1.65 4.07 -5.60
N CYS A 11 -1.05 4.53 -4.52
CA CYS A 11 -1.63 4.36 -3.19
C CYS A 11 -3.00 5.04 -3.11
N GLU A 12 -4.02 4.33 -2.64
CA GLU A 12 -5.39 4.88 -2.51
C GLU A 12 -5.46 6.04 -1.51
N ARG A 13 -4.66 5.99 -0.44
CA ARG A 13 -4.64 7.03 0.60
C ARG A 13 -3.91 8.33 0.23
N CYS A 14 -2.74 8.22 -0.42
CA CYS A 14 -1.84 9.36 -0.62
C CYS A 14 -1.43 9.60 -2.08
N GLY A 15 -1.92 8.79 -3.03
CA GLY A 15 -1.61 8.92 -4.46
C GLY A 15 -0.16 8.63 -4.85
N ARG A 16 0.69 8.22 -3.90
CA ARG A 16 2.13 8.05 -4.12
C ARG A 16 2.39 7.03 -5.24
N PRO A 17 3.17 7.41 -6.27
CA PRO A 17 3.61 6.48 -7.28
C PRO A 17 4.74 5.60 -6.71
N ARG A 18 4.76 4.32 -7.12
CA ARG A 18 5.77 3.30 -6.75
C ARG A 18 5.71 2.82 -5.29
N GLY A 19 6.28 1.63 -5.05
CA GLY A 19 6.26 0.99 -3.73
C GLY A 19 4.86 0.59 -3.28
N TYR A 20 4.04 0.13 -4.22
CA TYR A 20 2.65 -0.28 -4.04
C TYR A 20 2.57 -1.76 -3.65
N ILE A 21 1.93 -2.04 -2.52
CA ILE A 21 1.68 -3.40 -2.03
C ILE A 21 0.28 -3.79 -2.49
N ARG A 22 0.18 -4.73 -3.45
CA ARG A 22 -1.10 -5.13 -4.06
C ARG A 22 -2.09 -5.72 -3.08
N PHE A 23 -1.61 -6.43 -2.05
CA PHE A 23 -2.47 -7.05 -1.04
C PHE A 23 -3.30 -6.03 -0.24
N VAL A 24 -2.72 -4.86 0.07
CA VAL A 24 -3.38 -3.81 0.87
C VAL A 24 -3.80 -2.57 0.07
N GLY A 25 -3.47 -2.49 -1.23
CA GLY A 25 -3.82 -1.33 -2.06
C GLY A 25 -3.06 -0.03 -1.75
N MET A 26 -1.93 -0.10 -1.04
CA MET A 26 -1.27 1.08 -0.47
C MET A 26 0.22 1.15 -0.72
N CYS A 27 0.80 2.34 -0.55
CA CYS A 27 2.26 2.49 -0.56
C CYS A 27 2.88 1.97 0.74
N ARG A 28 4.16 1.62 0.67
CA ARG A 28 4.96 1.13 1.81
C ARG A 28 4.91 2.01 3.08
N ILE A 29 4.70 3.32 2.95
CA ILE A 29 4.69 4.26 4.09
C ILE A 29 3.33 4.27 4.79
N CYS A 30 2.26 4.38 4.01
CA CYS A 30 0.90 4.28 4.54
C CYS A 30 0.68 2.91 5.16
N PHE A 31 1.16 1.85 4.52
CA PHE A 31 1.16 0.51 5.09
C PHE A 31 1.87 0.45 6.45
N ARG A 32 3.12 0.94 6.54
CA ARG A 32 3.89 0.93 7.79
C ARG A 32 3.19 1.70 8.91
N SER A 33 2.71 2.91 8.62
CA SER A 33 2.05 3.75 9.62
C SER A 33 0.75 3.12 10.14
N LEU A 34 -0.07 2.54 9.26
CA LEU A 34 -1.29 1.84 9.64
C LEU A 34 -1.02 0.54 10.40
N ALA A 35 -0.04 -0.25 9.95
CA ALA A 35 0.38 -1.47 10.62
C ALA A 35 0.88 -1.18 12.04
N LEU A 36 1.63 -0.09 12.23
CA LEU A 36 2.09 0.33 13.56
C LEU A 36 0.95 0.82 14.46
N ARG A 37 -0.11 1.39 13.88
CA ARG A 37 -1.32 1.79 14.62
C ARG A 37 -2.29 0.63 14.90
N GLY A 38 -2.08 -0.54 14.31
CA GLY A 38 -3.00 -1.68 14.41
C GLY A 38 -4.29 -1.52 13.58
N GLU A 39 -4.34 -0.56 12.65
CA GLU A 39 -5.50 -0.32 11.78
C GLU A 39 -5.62 -1.36 10.64
N LEU A 40 -4.59 -2.19 10.43
CA LEU A 40 -4.59 -3.25 9.42
C LEU A 40 -4.84 -4.63 10.07
N PRO A 41 -6.04 -5.20 9.93
CA PRO A 41 -6.37 -6.49 10.54
C PRO A 41 -5.52 -7.62 9.97
N GLY A 42 -5.08 -8.54 10.82
CA GLY A 42 -4.26 -9.70 10.44
C GLY A 42 -2.79 -9.39 10.13
N ILE A 43 -2.36 -8.12 10.22
CA ILE A 43 -0.96 -7.72 10.06
C ILE A 43 -0.35 -7.47 11.43
N ARG A 44 0.66 -8.27 11.77
CA ARG A 44 1.46 -8.13 12.99
C ARG A 44 2.91 -7.83 12.63
N LYS A 45 3.63 -7.20 13.56
CA LYS A 45 5.08 -7.05 13.44
C LYS A 45 5.70 -8.44 13.35
N ALA A 46 6.51 -8.67 12.31
CA ALA A 46 7.29 -9.90 12.20
C ALA A 46 8.45 -9.81 13.21
N SER A 47 8.28 -10.48 14.34
CA SER A 47 9.35 -10.80 15.28
C SER A 47 9.49 -12.32 15.29
N LEU A 48 10.69 -12.79 14.96
CA LEU A 48 11.15 -14.15 15.29
C LEU A 48 11.46 -14.23 16.78
#